data_AF-A0A2V6AKI7-F1
#
_entry.id   AF-A0A2V6AKI7-F1
#
_cell.length_a   1.000
_cell.length_b   1.000
_cell.length_c   1.000
_cell.angle_alpha   90.00
_cell.angle_beta   90.00
_cell.angle_gamma   90.00
#
_symmetry.space_group_name_H-M   'P 1'
#
loop_
_entity.id
_entity.type
_entity.pdbx_description
1 polymer ?
#
loop_
_entity_poly.entity_id
_entity_poly.type
_entity_poly.pdbx_seq_one_letter_code
_entity_poly.pdbx_strand_id
1 'polypeptide(L)'
;MSAEVLRGSDGLNLPQEYRALLRPGETETDLRGNVHRLPRFFYEIGSWQEAHEIRLAPHFTLAELMLVDCREARLLLSQFPHYVPCAIVLLAKFLEDFRREADAPVFVSANGGYRSPAHQIGGAKSIHAWGTAADIFRIGDTFLDNAKSIEKYGAIASSLSPAVFVRPFGAGVGETDDHLHLDLGFASLTPRECSEAS
;
A
#
# COMPACT_ATOMS: atom_id res chain seq x y z
N MET A 1 8.07 -20.80 -10.73
CA MET A 1 7.46 -20.32 -9.47
C MET A 1 5.98 -20.62 -9.57
N SER A 2 5.43 -21.53 -8.75
CA SER A 2 3.98 -21.62 -8.65
C SER A 2 3.54 -20.36 -7.91
N ALA A 3 2.81 -19.48 -8.61
CA ALA A 3 2.05 -18.46 -7.90
C ALA A 3 1.06 -19.24 -7.03
N GLU A 4 1.27 -19.28 -5.72
CA GLU A 4 0.15 -19.54 -4.83
C GLU A 4 -0.89 -18.49 -5.17
N VAL A 5 -2.07 -18.98 -5.55
CA VAL A 5 -3.14 -18.12 -6.03
C VAL A 5 -3.65 -17.36 -4.82
N LEU A 6 -3.29 -16.09 -4.72
CA LEU A 6 -3.88 -15.17 -3.75
C LEU A 6 -5.40 -15.24 -3.89
N ARG A 7 -6.08 -15.54 -2.79
CA ARG A 7 -7.54 -15.67 -2.78
C ARG A 7 -8.17 -14.28 -2.77
N GLY A 8 -8.67 -13.84 -3.94
CA GLY A 8 -9.49 -12.64 -4.02
C GLY A 8 -10.84 -12.84 -3.33
N SER A 9 -11.25 -11.82 -2.59
CA SER A 9 -12.51 -11.73 -1.88
C SER A 9 -13.20 -10.41 -2.18
N ASP A 10 -14.51 -10.47 -2.39
CA ASP A 10 -15.36 -9.28 -2.45
C ASP A 10 -15.65 -8.79 -1.02
N GLY A 11 -15.20 -7.57 -0.73
CA GLY A 11 -15.39 -6.89 0.55
C GLY A 11 -16.86 -6.78 0.96
N LEU A 12 -17.80 -6.70 0.01
CA LEU A 12 -19.23 -6.63 0.31
C LEU A 12 -19.76 -7.91 0.97
N ASN A 13 -19.08 -9.05 0.77
CA ASN A 13 -19.46 -10.34 1.33
C ASN A 13 -18.77 -10.64 2.67
N LEU A 14 -17.93 -9.74 3.17
CA LEU A 14 -17.25 -9.92 4.45
C LEU A 14 -18.22 -9.78 5.64
N PRO A 15 -17.87 -10.36 6.81
CA PRO A 15 -18.62 -10.13 8.03
C PRO A 15 -18.78 -8.63 8.33
N GLN A 16 -19.92 -8.27 8.94
CA GLN A 16 -20.29 -6.86 9.15
C GLN A 16 -19.20 -6.05 9.88
N GLU A 17 -18.54 -6.67 10.86
CA GLU A 17 -17.46 -6.06 11.63
C GLU A 17 -16.25 -5.69 10.76
N TYR A 18 -15.88 -6.53 9.78
CA TYR A 18 -14.83 -6.20 8.81
C TYR A 18 -15.30 -5.11 7.84
N ARG A 19 -16.54 -5.19 7.35
CA ARG A 19 -17.09 -4.16 6.44
C ARG A 19 -17.14 -2.78 7.08
N ALA A 20 -17.46 -2.70 8.37
CA ALA A 20 -17.47 -1.43 9.11
C ALA A 20 -16.08 -0.76 9.18
N LEU A 21 -15.00 -1.55 9.14
CA LEU A 21 -13.63 -1.05 9.23
C LEU A 21 -12.99 -0.82 7.86
N LEU A 22 -13.25 -1.73 6.91
CA LEU A 22 -12.68 -1.70 5.56
C LEU A 22 -13.49 -0.86 4.57
N ARG A 23 -14.76 -0.56 4.88
CA ARG A 23 -15.65 0.31 4.11
C ARG A 23 -15.64 0.02 2.60
N PRO A 24 -15.84 -1.26 2.20
CA PRO A 24 -15.58 -1.72 0.85
C PRO A 24 -16.45 -1.00 -0.19
N GLY A 25 -15.81 -0.32 -1.14
CA GLY A 25 -16.50 0.41 -2.21
C GLY A 25 -17.23 1.67 -1.76
N GLU A 26 -17.15 2.05 -0.48
CA GLU A 26 -17.71 3.31 -0.01
C GLU A 26 -16.96 4.50 -0.61
N THR A 27 -17.68 5.62 -0.70
CA THR A 27 -17.13 6.88 -1.18
C THR A 27 -16.33 7.58 -0.07
N GLU A 28 -15.19 8.16 -0.43
CA GLU A 28 -14.38 9.00 0.46
C GLU A 28 -13.88 10.24 -0.29
N THR A 29 -13.63 11.32 0.45
CA THR A 29 -13.13 12.59 -0.11
C THR A 29 -11.66 12.78 0.26
N ASP A 30 -10.80 12.96 -0.75
CA ASP A 30 -9.38 13.22 -0.55
C ASP A 30 -9.11 14.62 0.03
N LEU A 31 -7.84 14.90 0.32
CA LEU A 31 -7.40 16.19 0.86
C LEU A 31 -7.60 17.38 -0.10
N ARG A 32 -7.83 17.11 -1.39
CA ARG A 32 -8.11 18.13 -2.43
C ARG A 32 -9.60 18.27 -2.73
N GLY A 33 -10.47 17.53 -2.05
CA GLY A 33 -11.91 17.55 -2.26
C GLY A 33 -12.40 16.64 -3.39
N ASN A 34 -11.53 15.83 -4.01
CA ASN A 34 -11.98 14.88 -5.02
C ASN A 34 -12.60 13.66 -4.36
N VAL A 35 -13.55 13.07 -5.07
CA VAL A 35 -14.34 11.94 -4.59
C VAL A 35 -13.81 10.65 -5.20
N HIS A 36 -13.47 9.68 -4.35
CA HIS A 36 -12.96 8.37 -4.72
C HIS A 36 -13.77 7.26 -4.07
N ARG A 37 -13.65 6.03 -4.60
CA ARG A 37 -14.18 4.84 -3.94
C ARG A 37 -13.04 4.07 -3.28
N LEU A 38 -13.25 3.68 -2.02
CA LEU A 38 -12.35 2.79 -1.30
C LEU A 38 -12.31 1.42 -1.99
N PRO A 39 -11.21 0.66 -1.82
CA PRO A 39 -11.10 -0.68 -2.39
C PRO A 39 -12.28 -1.58 -1.97
N ARG A 40 -12.88 -2.28 -2.95
CA ARG A 40 -13.91 -3.30 -2.71
C ARG A 40 -13.30 -4.70 -2.63
N PHE A 41 -12.28 -4.97 -3.43
CA PHE A 41 -11.71 -6.32 -3.55
C PHE A 41 -10.38 -6.42 -2.79
N PHE A 42 -10.25 -7.52 -2.05
CA PHE A 42 -9.13 -7.75 -1.15
C PHE A 42 -8.55 -9.15 -1.36
N TYR A 43 -7.26 -9.31 -1.11
CA TYR A 43 -6.68 -10.62 -0.85
C TYR A 43 -6.85 -10.97 0.63
N GLU A 44 -7.31 -12.18 0.89
CA GLU A 44 -7.45 -12.76 2.23
C GLU A 44 -6.15 -13.42 2.65
N ILE A 45 -5.61 -13.01 3.80
CA ILE A 45 -4.34 -13.50 4.35
C ILE A 45 -4.64 -14.17 5.69
N GLY A 46 -4.33 -15.44 5.83
CA GLY A 46 -4.66 -16.25 7.00
C GLY A 46 -3.62 -16.20 8.12
N SER A 47 -2.39 -15.79 7.84
CA SER A 47 -1.35 -15.65 8.87
C SER A 47 -0.18 -14.73 8.48
N TRP A 48 0.64 -14.33 9.46
CA TRP A 48 1.90 -13.63 9.20
C TRP A 48 2.92 -14.49 8.46
N GLN A 49 2.96 -15.79 8.76
CA GLN A 49 3.85 -16.71 8.04
C GLN A 49 3.50 -16.72 6.55
N GLU A 50 2.22 -16.84 6.23
CA GLU A 50 1.72 -16.75 4.85
C GLU A 50 2.10 -15.40 4.20
N ALA A 51 1.92 -14.28 4.91
CA ALA A 51 2.30 -12.96 4.39
C ALA A 51 3.81 -12.83 4.08
N HIS A 52 4.67 -13.52 4.85
CA HIS A 52 6.12 -13.55 4.61
C HIS A 52 6.53 -14.48 3.47
N GLU A 53 5.73 -15.50 3.17
CA GLU A 53 5.97 -16.47 2.10
C GLU A 53 5.46 -15.95 0.74
N ILE A 54 4.35 -15.19 0.74
CA ILE A 54 3.79 -14.56 -0.46
C ILE A 54 4.75 -13.49 -1.00
N ARG A 55 5.26 -13.73 -2.21
CA ARG A 55 6.01 -12.75 -3.00
C ARG A 55 5.10 -12.10 -4.04
N LEU A 56 4.79 -10.81 -3.84
CA LEU A 56 4.06 -10.01 -4.83
C LEU A 56 4.96 -9.57 -6.00
N ALA A 57 6.26 -9.43 -5.73
CA ALA A 57 7.31 -9.27 -6.71
C ALA A 57 8.58 -10.02 -6.23
N PRO A 58 9.57 -10.30 -7.09
CA PRO A 58 10.75 -11.08 -6.71
C PRO A 58 11.40 -10.65 -5.39
N HIS A 59 11.49 -9.33 -5.14
CA HIS A 59 12.13 -8.77 -3.94
C HIS A 59 11.17 -8.13 -2.94
N PHE A 60 9.86 -8.29 -3.12
CA PHE A 60 8.85 -7.71 -2.21
C PHE A 60 7.83 -8.77 -1.81
N THR A 61 7.84 -9.08 -0.51
CA THR A 61 6.83 -9.92 0.12
C THR A 61 5.59 -9.10 0.47
N LEU A 62 4.47 -9.76 0.72
CA LEU A 62 3.26 -9.08 1.16
C LEU A 62 3.44 -8.45 2.54
N ALA A 63 4.11 -9.14 3.47
CA ALA A 63 4.36 -8.66 4.82
C ALA A 63 5.10 -7.30 4.85
N GLU A 64 5.97 -7.02 3.88
CA GLU A 64 6.69 -5.74 3.77
C GLU A 64 5.80 -4.58 3.31
N LEU A 65 4.66 -4.89 2.68
CA LEU A 65 3.77 -3.90 2.08
C LEU A 65 2.45 -3.73 2.84
N MET A 66 2.25 -4.43 3.96
CA MET A 66 1.08 -4.26 4.82
C MET A 66 1.49 -3.83 6.23
N LEU A 67 0.85 -2.80 6.75
CA LEU A 67 0.99 -2.37 8.13
C LEU A 67 -0.14 -2.96 8.97
N VAL A 68 0.24 -3.58 10.07
CA VAL A 68 -0.66 -3.85 11.19
C VAL A 68 0.09 -3.49 12.46
N ASP A 69 -0.25 -2.33 13.03
CA ASP A 69 0.36 -1.83 14.27
C ASP A 69 -0.70 -1.48 15.33
N CYS A 70 -0.25 -1.00 16.49
CA CYS A 70 -1.13 -0.68 17.61
C CYS A 70 -2.17 0.44 17.34
N ARG A 71 -2.08 1.11 16.19
CA ARG A 71 -3.00 2.15 15.71
C ARG A 71 -4.04 1.60 14.74
N GLU A 72 -3.98 0.31 14.40
CA GLU A 72 -5.08 -0.38 13.73
C GLU A 72 -6.28 -0.60 14.65
N ALA A 73 -7.44 -0.82 14.02
CA ALA A 73 -8.63 -1.27 14.75
C ALA A 73 -8.38 -2.64 15.39
N ARG A 74 -8.87 -2.83 16.64
CA ARG A 74 -8.58 -4.04 17.45
C ARG A 74 -8.84 -5.35 16.70
N LEU A 75 -9.92 -5.43 15.92
CA LEU A 75 -10.22 -6.61 15.11
C LEU A 75 -9.10 -6.91 14.10
N LEU A 76 -8.74 -5.90 13.29
CA LEU A 76 -7.68 -6.01 12.26
C LEU A 76 -6.27 -6.15 12.83
N LEU A 77 -6.05 -5.74 14.09
CA LEU A 77 -4.78 -5.92 14.78
C LEU A 77 -4.59 -7.33 15.32
N SER A 78 -5.67 -7.97 15.81
CA SER A 78 -5.55 -9.17 16.65
C SER A 78 -6.10 -10.45 16.02
N GLN A 79 -6.82 -10.35 14.90
CA GLN A 79 -7.51 -11.50 14.31
C GLN A 79 -7.22 -11.61 12.82
N PHE A 80 -6.72 -12.79 12.44
CA PHE A 80 -6.76 -13.25 11.08
C PHE A 80 -8.17 -13.74 10.72
N PRO A 81 -8.59 -13.60 9.44
CA PRO A 81 -7.79 -13.14 8.31
C PRO A 81 -7.59 -11.61 8.27
N HIS A 82 -6.47 -11.20 7.68
CA HIS A 82 -6.24 -9.82 7.26
C HIS A 82 -6.64 -9.66 5.79
N TYR A 83 -7.12 -8.47 5.44
CA TYR A 83 -7.58 -8.14 4.10
C TYR A 83 -6.77 -6.99 3.53
N VAL A 84 -6.14 -7.21 2.37
CA VAL A 84 -5.29 -6.21 1.71
C VAL A 84 -5.85 -5.89 0.33
N PRO A 85 -5.99 -4.61 -0.07
CA PRO A 85 -6.53 -4.24 -1.38
C PRO A 85 -5.80 -4.95 -2.52
N CYS A 86 -6.55 -5.50 -3.48
CA CYS A 86 -5.93 -6.25 -4.58
C CYS A 86 -4.98 -5.39 -5.44
N ALA A 87 -5.14 -4.06 -5.43
CA ALA A 87 -4.26 -3.13 -6.14
C ALA A 87 -2.81 -3.13 -5.63
N ILE A 88 -2.51 -3.74 -4.47
CA ILE A 88 -1.15 -3.84 -3.91
C ILE A 88 -0.13 -4.51 -4.85
N VAL A 89 -0.60 -5.38 -5.76
CA VAL A 89 0.26 -6.00 -6.78
C VAL A 89 0.86 -4.98 -7.75
N LEU A 90 0.15 -3.86 -7.99
CA LEU A 90 0.63 -2.78 -8.84
C LEU A 90 1.77 -2.02 -8.15
N LEU A 91 1.62 -1.76 -6.84
CA LEU A 91 2.67 -1.17 -6.02
C LEU A 91 3.91 -2.07 -5.98
N ALA A 92 3.74 -3.36 -5.68
CA ALA A 92 4.85 -4.30 -5.64
C ALA A 92 5.61 -4.38 -6.98
N LYS A 93 4.86 -4.39 -8.10
CA LYS A 93 5.46 -4.39 -9.44
C LYS A 93 6.23 -3.11 -9.72
N PHE A 94 5.69 -1.95 -9.36
CA PHE A 94 6.38 -0.66 -9.48
C PHE A 94 7.65 -0.63 -8.62
N LEU A 95 7.57 -1.08 -7.37
CA LEU A 95 8.72 -1.13 -6.45
C LEU A 95 9.83 -2.05 -6.97
N GLU A 96 9.50 -3.15 -7.64
CA GLU A 96 10.49 -4.01 -8.30
C GLU A 96 11.20 -3.30 -9.48
N ASP A 97 10.44 -2.54 -10.28
CA ASP A 97 11.04 -1.75 -11.35
C ASP A 97 11.88 -0.59 -10.80
N PHE A 98 11.42 0.03 -9.71
CA PHE A 98 12.17 1.05 -8.97
C PHE A 98 13.46 0.51 -8.35
N ARG A 99 13.41 -0.67 -7.74
CA ARG A 99 14.58 -1.37 -7.23
C ARG A 99 15.63 -1.60 -8.32
N ARG A 100 15.19 -2.04 -9.50
CA ARG A 100 16.06 -2.28 -10.65
C ARG A 100 16.69 -0.99 -11.15
N GLU A 101 15.92 0.09 -11.27
CA GLU A 101 16.41 1.39 -11.75
C GLU A 101 17.34 2.08 -10.74
N ALA A 102 17.06 1.93 -9.45
CA ALA A 102 17.92 2.43 -8.38
C ALA A 102 19.21 1.60 -8.22
N ASP A 103 19.30 0.44 -8.88
CA ASP A 103 20.38 -0.54 -8.81
C ASP A 103 20.79 -0.90 -7.36
N ALA A 104 19.77 -1.01 -6.49
CA ALA A 104 19.98 -1.25 -5.07
C ALA A 104 18.74 -1.87 -4.40
N PRO A 105 18.87 -2.59 -3.29
CA PRO A 105 17.71 -2.99 -2.48
C PRO A 105 16.91 -1.77 -2.01
N VAL A 106 15.57 -1.86 -2.00
CA VAL A 106 14.66 -0.81 -1.53
C VAL A 106 13.98 -1.32 -0.27
N PHE A 107 14.06 -0.55 0.82
CA PHE A 107 13.51 -0.94 2.12
C PHE A 107 12.29 -0.08 2.45
N VAL A 108 11.13 -0.72 2.51
CA VAL A 108 9.87 -0.09 2.91
C VAL A 108 9.85 0.04 4.43
N SER A 109 9.44 1.21 4.92
CA SER A 109 9.26 1.47 6.34
C SER A 109 8.24 0.49 6.91
N ALA A 110 8.44 0.03 8.15
CA ALA A 110 7.48 -0.86 8.81
C ALA A 110 6.05 -0.27 8.76
N ASN A 111 5.94 1.04 8.92
CA ASN A 111 4.67 1.76 8.91
C ASN A 111 4.24 2.21 7.49
N GLY A 112 5.02 1.87 6.46
CA GLY A 112 5.00 2.54 5.17
C GLY A 112 4.08 1.97 4.13
N GLY A 113 3.54 0.76 4.32
CA GLY A 113 2.69 0.09 3.34
C GLY A 113 1.19 0.41 3.45
N TYR A 114 0.34 -0.56 3.10
CA TYR A 114 -1.11 -0.51 3.27
C TYR A 114 -1.51 -0.27 4.73
N ARG A 115 -2.47 0.62 4.94
CA ARG A 115 -3.11 0.90 6.24
C ARG A 115 -4.62 0.83 6.05
N SER A 116 -5.37 0.23 6.98
CA SER A 116 -6.81 0.11 6.79
C SER A 116 -7.51 1.49 6.81
N PRO A 117 -8.72 1.62 6.24
CA PRO A 117 -9.52 2.84 6.37
C PRO A 117 -9.84 3.22 7.83
N ALA A 118 -9.77 2.26 8.76
CA ALA A 118 -9.97 2.45 10.19
C ALA A 118 -8.68 2.78 10.97
N HIS A 119 -7.51 2.78 10.30
CA HIS A 119 -6.24 3.10 10.92
C HIS A 119 -6.23 4.54 11.46
N GLN A 120 -5.73 4.76 12.68
CA GLN A 120 -5.80 6.08 13.33
C GLN A 120 -4.98 7.17 12.62
N ILE A 121 -3.96 6.79 11.86
CA ILE A 121 -3.19 7.72 11.03
C ILE A 121 -3.76 7.76 9.62
N GLY A 122 -4.27 8.94 9.25
CA GLY A 122 -4.80 9.24 7.93
C GLY A 122 -6.19 8.64 7.67
N GLY A 123 -6.47 7.45 8.19
CA GLY A 123 -7.72 6.72 7.99
C GLY A 123 -8.07 6.56 6.51
N ALA A 124 -9.37 6.49 6.22
CA ALA A 124 -9.90 6.34 4.87
C ALA A 124 -9.46 7.41 3.86
N LYS A 125 -9.05 8.60 4.31
CA LYS A 125 -8.60 9.69 3.44
C LYS A 125 -7.15 9.52 2.97
N SER A 126 -6.41 8.62 3.63
CA SER A 126 -5.02 8.34 3.27
C SER A 126 -4.96 7.50 2.01
N ILE A 127 -4.04 7.85 1.12
CA ILE A 127 -3.76 7.02 -0.07
C ILE A 127 -3.28 5.61 0.29
N HIS A 128 -2.68 5.42 1.47
CA HIS A 128 -2.32 4.09 1.98
C HIS A 128 -3.53 3.17 2.13
N ALA A 129 -4.75 3.70 2.27
CA ALA A 129 -5.98 2.91 2.33
C ALA A 129 -6.32 2.20 1.00
N TRP A 130 -5.69 2.60 -0.12
CA TRP A 130 -5.81 1.93 -1.40
C TRP A 130 -4.79 0.81 -1.61
N GLY A 131 -3.81 0.67 -0.72
CA GLY A 131 -2.71 -0.29 -0.88
C GLY A 131 -1.77 0.05 -2.03
N THR A 132 -1.76 1.31 -2.47
CA THR A 132 -1.01 1.80 -3.64
C THR A 132 0.10 2.78 -3.28
N ALA A 133 0.40 2.93 -1.99
CA ALA A 133 1.41 3.84 -1.48
C ALA A 133 2.45 3.12 -0.61
N ALA A 134 3.68 3.62 -0.65
CA ALA A 134 4.81 3.14 0.13
C ALA A 134 5.63 4.31 0.70
N ASP A 135 5.99 4.21 1.97
CA ASP A 135 7.03 5.04 2.60
C ASP A 135 8.34 4.25 2.61
N ILE A 136 9.39 4.78 1.97
CA ILE A 136 10.71 4.14 1.83
C ILE A 136 11.72 4.91 2.68
N PHE A 137 12.38 4.25 3.63
CA PHE A 137 13.37 4.90 4.49
C PHE A 137 14.82 4.67 4.06
N ARG A 138 15.07 3.67 3.20
CA ARG A 138 16.44 3.31 2.80
C ARG A 138 16.50 2.66 1.42
N ILE A 139 17.55 3.00 0.67
CA ILE A 139 17.91 2.36 -0.60
C ILE A 139 19.40 1.99 -0.57
N GLY A 140 19.70 0.69 -0.67
CA GLY A 140 21.02 0.14 -0.40
C GLY A 140 21.49 0.54 1.00
N ASP A 141 22.62 1.23 1.06
CA ASP A 141 23.20 1.78 2.31
C ASP A 141 22.81 3.25 2.56
N THR A 142 21.98 3.85 1.70
CA THR A 142 21.59 5.26 1.80
C THR A 142 20.26 5.40 2.52
N PHE A 143 20.27 6.02 3.70
CA PHE A 143 19.06 6.47 4.37
C PHE A 143 18.45 7.67 3.65
N LEU A 144 17.12 7.72 3.60
CA LEU A 144 16.35 8.76 2.93
C LEU A 144 15.88 9.79 3.96
N ASP A 145 16.82 10.49 4.59
CA ASP A 145 16.61 11.40 5.73
C ASP A 145 17.06 12.85 5.45
N ASN A 146 17.29 13.16 4.17
CA ASN A 146 17.74 14.48 3.73
C ASN A 146 17.34 14.75 2.27
N ALA A 147 17.27 16.05 1.93
CA ALA A 147 16.87 16.52 0.60
C ALA A 147 17.62 15.83 -0.54
N LYS A 148 18.95 15.76 -0.46
CA LYS A 148 19.79 15.20 -1.52
C LYS A 148 19.42 13.74 -1.85
N SER A 149 19.21 12.93 -0.83
CA SER A 149 18.86 11.51 -1.01
C SER A 149 17.41 11.34 -1.49
N ILE A 150 16.46 12.03 -0.85
CA ILE A 150 15.03 11.96 -1.18
C ILE A 150 14.78 12.45 -2.61
N GLU A 151 15.33 13.61 -2.99
CA GLU A 151 15.15 14.17 -4.33
C GLU A 151 15.79 13.29 -5.41
N LYS A 152 16.99 12.74 -5.17
CA LYS A 152 17.67 11.83 -6.11
C LYS A 152 16.78 10.62 -6.42
N TYR A 153 16.33 9.92 -5.37
CA TYR A 153 15.57 8.68 -5.54
C TYR A 153 14.12 8.95 -5.95
N GLY A 154 13.56 10.10 -5.55
CA GLY A 154 12.28 10.60 -6.06
C GLY A 154 12.31 10.85 -7.56
N ALA A 155 13.37 11.48 -8.08
CA ALA A 155 13.53 11.69 -9.53
C ALA A 155 13.63 10.36 -10.29
N ILE A 156 14.33 9.36 -9.74
CA ILE A 156 14.39 8.02 -10.32
C ILE A 156 12.99 7.40 -10.36
N ALA A 157 12.27 7.40 -9.24
CA ALA A 157 10.90 6.87 -9.18
C ALA A 157 9.98 7.56 -10.20
N SER A 158 9.96 8.89 -10.24
CA SER A 158 9.15 9.69 -11.17
C SER A 158 9.47 9.45 -12.65
N SER A 159 10.69 9.03 -12.99
CA SER A 159 11.06 8.71 -14.38
C SER A 159 10.46 7.40 -14.90
N LEU A 160 10.03 6.50 -14.02
CA LEU A 160 9.58 5.16 -14.40
C LEU A 160 8.15 5.13 -14.93
N SER A 161 7.29 6.05 -14.49
CA SER A 161 5.89 6.07 -14.88
C SER A 161 5.28 7.44 -14.66
N PRO A 162 4.44 7.96 -15.59
CA PRO A 162 3.67 9.17 -15.34
C PRO A 162 2.58 8.99 -14.27
N ALA A 163 2.29 7.74 -13.87
CA ALA A 163 1.27 7.44 -12.86
C ALA A 163 1.79 7.53 -11.42
N VAL A 164 3.11 7.58 -11.21
CA VAL A 164 3.67 7.68 -9.85
C VAL A 164 3.67 9.13 -9.39
N PHE A 165 3.15 9.35 -8.20
CA PHE A 165 3.35 10.58 -7.46
C PHE A 165 4.42 10.37 -6.40
N VAL A 166 5.32 11.35 -6.27
CA VAL A 166 6.36 11.38 -5.24
C VAL A 166 6.19 12.67 -4.46
N ARG A 167 6.15 12.59 -3.13
CA ARG A 167 6.08 13.81 -2.32
C ARG A 167 7.38 14.59 -2.38
N PRO A 168 7.31 15.93 -2.47
CA PRO A 168 8.50 16.76 -2.38
C PRO A 168 9.14 16.68 -0.98
N PHE A 169 10.45 16.94 -0.93
CA PHE A 169 11.16 17.06 0.34
C PHE A 169 10.67 18.26 1.14
N GLY A 170 10.46 18.08 2.45
CA GLY A 170 10.17 19.16 3.39
C GLY A 170 9.28 18.74 4.56
N ALA A 171 8.96 19.70 5.42
CA ALA A 171 8.17 19.49 6.65
C ALA A 171 6.72 20.03 6.52
N GLY A 172 6.35 20.56 5.36
CA GLY A 172 5.04 21.11 5.06
C GLY A 172 3.96 20.04 4.83
N VAL A 173 2.72 20.50 4.68
CA VAL A 173 1.59 19.61 4.37
C VAL A 173 1.80 19.00 2.99
N GLY A 174 1.89 17.67 2.94
CA GLY A 174 2.12 16.92 1.69
C GLY A 174 3.59 16.77 1.30
N GLU A 175 4.52 17.19 2.17
CA GLU A 175 5.96 16.96 2.04
C GLU A 175 6.43 15.84 2.99
N THR A 176 7.64 15.34 2.78
CA THR A 176 8.32 14.37 3.68
C THR A 176 9.80 14.70 3.81
N ASP A 177 10.38 14.60 5.00
CA ASP A 177 11.79 14.92 5.26
C ASP A 177 12.61 13.75 5.88
N ASP A 178 11.95 12.68 6.29
CA ASP A 178 12.55 11.49 6.93
C ASP A 178 12.31 10.17 6.16
N HIS A 179 11.64 10.25 5.01
CA HIS A 179 11.45 9.15 4.07
C HIS A 179 11.07 9.66 2.67
N LEU A 180 11.13 8.77 1.68
CA LEU A 180 10.54 8.97 0.36
C LEU A 180 9.13 8.35 0.36
N HIS A 181 8.11 9.20 0.25
CA HIS A 181 6.74 8.74 -0.02
C HIS A 181 6.48 8.68 -1.51
N LEU A 182 5.98 7.55 -1.99
CA LEU A 182 5.46 7.39 -3.34
C LEU A 182 4.11 6.70 -3.35
N ASP A 183 3.28 7.03 -4.34
CA ASP A 183 1.99 6.37 -4.55
C ASP A 183 1.61 6.30 -6.04
N LEU A 184 0.73 5.36 -6.36
CA LEU A 184 0.16 5.16 -7.71
C LEU A 184 -1.27 5.71 -7.83
N GLY A 185 -1.65 6.65 -6.96
CA GLY A 185 -3.00 7.18 -6.88
C GLY A 185 -4.05 6.18 -6.37
N PHE A 186 -5.32 6.52 -6.57
CA PHE A 186 -6.49 5.80 -6.05
C PHE A 186 -6.88 4.58 -6.90
N ALA A 187 -5.89 3.80 -7.34
CA ALA A 187 -6.12 2.65 -8.20
C ALA A 187 -6.86 1.52 -7.45
N SER A 188 -7.81 0.88 -8.13
CA SER A 188 -8.51 -0.31 -7.66
C SER A 188 -8.33 -1.46 -8.66
N LEU A 189 -8.26 -2.68 -8.16
CA LEU A 189 -8.13 -3.87 -9.00
C LEU A 189 -9.22 -4.88 -8.62
N THR A 190 -9.94 -5.36 -9.65
CA THR A 190 -10.91 -6.44 -9.52
C THR A 190 -10.23 -7.76 -9.92
N PRO A 191 -10.08 -8.73 -9.00
CA PRO A 191 -9.44 -10.01 -9.31
C PRO A 191 -10.36 -10.86 -10.20
N ARG A 192 -9.78 -11.77 -10.99
CA ARG A 192 -10.49 -12.48 -12.09
C ARG A 192 -11.67 -13.35 -11.62
N GLU A 193 -11.59 -13.81 -10.39
CA GLU A 193 -12.56 -14.64 -9.70
C GLU A 193 -13.73 -13.84 -9.10
N CYS A 194 -13.64 -12.51 -9.12
CA CYS A 194 -14.67 -11.60 -8.60
C CYS A 194 -15.41 -10.87 -9.72
N SER A 195 -16.62 -10.39 -9.40
CA SER A 195 -17.45 -9.60 -10.30
C SER A 195 -17.72 -8.23 -9.68
N GLU A 196 -17.72 -7.19 -10.52
CA GLU A 196 -18.14 -5.84 -10.11
C GLU A 196 -19.67 -5.70 -10.06
N ALA A 197 -20.38 -6.60 -10.74
CA ALA A 197 -21.84 -6.66 -10.67
C ALA A 197 -22.26 -6.86 -9.21
N SER A 198 -23.23 -6.06 -8.77
CA SER A 198 -23.81 -6.14 -7.42
C SER A 198 -24.77 -7.32 -7.32
#